data_AF-A0A1M7NHE4-F1
#
_entry.id   AF-A0A1M7NHE4-F1
#
_cell.length_a   1.000
_cell.length_b   1.000
_cell.length_c   1.000
_cell.angle_alpha   90.00
_cell.angle_beta   90.00
_cell.angle_gamma   90.00
#
_symmetry.space_group_name_H-M   'P 1'
#
loop_
_entity.id
_entity.type
_entity.pdbx_description
1 polymer ?
#
loop_
_entity_poly.entity_id
_entity_poly.type
_entity_poly.pdbx_seq_one_letter_code
_entity_poly.pdbx_strand_id
1 'polypeptide(L)'
;MCLKEIAKQFNHTIDSFAKAIGYSRQGLYQMLDGENKICTPRYYAAMKLLKHESDKMYEEDLKAAEQRKFDREDSIAEMCKSVGAINVV
;
A
#
# COMPACT_ATOMS: atom_id res chain seq x y z
N MET A 1 -1.01 0.12 -20.26
CA MET A 1 -0.90 0.13 -18.78
C MET A 1 -0.86 1.59 -18.33
N CYS A 2 -1.75 2.03 -17.43
CA CYS A 2 -1.87 3.45 -17.08
C CYS A 2 -1.03 3.81 -15.84
N LEU A 3 -0.10 4.76 -15.96
CA LEU A 3 0.73 5.22 -14.84
C LEU A 3 -0.09 5.71 -13.64
N LYS A 4 -1.25 6.30 -13.92
CA LYS A 4 -2.18 6.80 -12.89
C LYS A 4 -2.75 5.66 -12.05
N GLU A 5 -3.04 4.51 -12.66
CA GLU A 5 -3.57 3.35 -11.95
C GLU A 5 -2.49 2.73 -11.06
N ILE A 6 -1.27 2.60 -11.57
CA ILE A 6 -0.12 2.12 -10.80
C ILE A 6 0.12 3.03 -9.59
N ALA A 7 0.25 4.34 -9.80
CA ALA A 7 0.50 5.29 -8.71
C ALA A 7 -0.61 5.22 -7.64
N LYS A 8 -1.87 5.04 -8.06
CA LYS A 8 -3.02 4.90 -7.15
C LYS A 8 -2.94 3.64 -6.29
N GLN A 9 -2.42 2.53 -6.80
CA GLN A 9 -2.26 1.30 -6.00
C GLN A 9 -1.27 1.47 -4.85
N PHE A 10 -0.31 2.37 -4.99
CA PHE A 10 0.64 2.75 -3.94
C PHE A 10 0.23 4.02 -3.19
N ASN A 11 -1.06 4.40 -3.23
CA ASN A 11 -1.58 5.60 -2.56
C ASN A 11 -0.84 6.90 -2.92
N HIS A 12 -0.29 6.99 -4.12
CA HIS A 12 0.48 8.13 -4.59
C HIS A 12 -0.21 8.86 -5.75
N THR A 13 0.05 10.17 -5.83
CA THR A 13 -0.07 10.91 -7.09
C THR A 13 1.06 10.51 -8.04
N ILE A 14 0.93 10.79 -9.33
CA ILE A 14 2.01 10.51 -10.30
C ILE A 14 3.32 11.21 -9.89
N ASP A 15 3.23 12.45 -9.41
CA ASP A 15 4.42 13.24 -9.04
C ASP A 15 5.08 12.72 -7.75
N SER A 16 4.29 12.33 -6.75
CA SER A 16 4.84 11.71 -5.52
C SER A 16 5.38 10.31 -5.81
N PHE A 17 4.75 9.55 -6.69
CA PHE A 17 5.21 8.24 -7.12
C PHE A 17 6.58 8.33 -7.81
N ALA A 18 6.74 9.28 -8.74
CA ALA A 18 8.01 9.54 -9.41
C ALA A 18 9.15 9.83 -8.43
N LYS A 19 8.88 10.70 -7.44
CA LYS A 19 9.84 11.03 -6.38
C LYS A 19 10.19 9.81 -5.53
N ALA A 20 9.19 9.00 -5.15
CA ALA A 20 9.40 7.81 -4.32
C ALA A 20 10.36 6.82 -4.97
N ILE A 21 10.23 6.59 -6.29
CA ILE A 21 11.10 5.65 -7.01
C ILE A 21 12.37 6.28 -7.59
N GLY A 22 12.60 7.58 -7.40
CA GLY A 22 13.80 8.27 -7.86
C GLY A 22 13.85 8.56 -9.37
N TYR A 23 12.69 8.78 -9.99
CA TYR A 23 12.52 9.11 -11.41
C TYR A 23 11.88 10.49 -11.60
N SER A 24 12.10 11.10 -12.77
CA SER A 24 11.27 12.21 -13.23
C SER A 24 9.93 11.68 -13.74
N ARG A 25 8.91 12.53 -13.77
CA ARG A 25 7.59 12.19 -14.34
C ARG A 25 7.72 11.72 -15.79
N GLN A 26 8.50 12.43 -16.63
CA GLN A 26 8.71 12.06 -18.03
C GLN A 26 9.44 10.71 -18.15
N GLY A 27 10.43 10.46 -17.29
CA GLY A 27 11.15 9.19 -17.28
C GLY A 27 10.26 7.99 -16.96
N LEU A 28 9.22 8.18 -16.14
CA LEU A 28 8.21 7.17 -15.86
C LEU A 28 7.33 6.83 -17.06
N TYR A 29 6.92 7.83 -17.85
CA TYR A 29 6.17 7.59 -19.09
C TYR A 29 7.04 6.87 -20.13
N GLN A 30 8.28 7.33 -20.32
CA GLN A 30 9.24 6.66 -21.20
C GLN A 30 9.51 5.21 -20.77
N MET A 31 9.50 4.95 -19.46
CA MET A 31 9.64 3.61 -18.91
C MET A 31 8.48 2.68 -19.29
N LEU A 32 7.26 3.20 -19.25
CA LEU A 32 6.04 2.45 -19.57
C LEU A 32 5.87 2.22 -21.07
N ASP A 33 6.30 3.17 -21.89
CA ASP A 33 6.17 3.11 -23.35
C ASP A 33 7.24 2.20 -23.99
N GLY A 34 8.16 1.64 -23.20
CA GLY A 34 9.14 0.66 -23.65
C GLY A 34 10.24 1.27 -24.52
N GLU A 35 10.45 2.59 -24.47
CA GLU A 35 11.53 3.23 -25.21
C GLU A 35 12.90 2.78 -24.65
N ASN A 36 13.79 2.34 -25.54
CA ASN A 36 15.09 1.68 -25.30
C ASN A 36 16.17 2.53 -24.56
N LYS A 37 15.79 3.51 -23.74
CA LYS A 37 16.72 4.45 -23.07
C LYS A 37 16.77 4.30 -21.55
N ILE A 38 16.09 3.31 -20.98
CA ILE A 38 16.07 3.13 -19.52
C ILE A 38 17.33 2.40 -19.06
N CYS A 39 18.02 2.98 -18.08
CA CYS A 39 19.15 2.33 -17.42
C CYS A 39 18.67 1.11 -16.60
N THR A 40 18.98 -0.11 -17.06
CA THR A 40 18.51 -1.37 -16.46
C THR A 40 18.81 -1.51 -14.96
N PRO A 41 20.02 -1.19 -14.46
CA PRO A 41 20.28 -1.22 -13.02
C PRO A 41 19.37 -0.28 -12.20
N ARG A 42 19.11 0.93 -12.72
CA ARG A 42 18.25 1.92 -12.05
C ARG A 42 16.79 1.45 -12.02
N TYR A 43 16.34 0.86 -13.13
CA TYR A 43 15.00 0.27 -13.22
C TYR A 43 14.83 -0.85 -12.20
N TYR A 44 15.80 -1.76 -12.13
CA TYR A 44 15.77 -2.88 -11.20
C TYR A 44 15.76 -2.42 -9.74
N ALA A 45 16.54 -1.38 -9.40
CA ALA A 45 16.52 -0.78 -8.06
C ALA A 45 15.13 -0.19 -7.71
N ALA A 46 14.49 0.52 -8.65
CA ALA A 46 13.14 1.04 -8.44
C ALA A 46 12.09 -0.07 -8.26
N MET A 47 12.17 -1.17 -9.02
CA MET A 47 11.26 -2.30 -8.84
C MET A 47 11.44 -2.98 -7.48
N LYS A 48 12.68 -3.10 -7.00
CA LYS A 48 12.94 -3.60 -5.63
C LYS A 48 12.33 -2.70 -4.56
N LEU A 49 12.44 -1.38 -4.74
CA LEU A 49 11.84 -0.43 -3.81
C LEU A 49 10.31 -0.53 -3.81
N LEU A 50 9.69 -0.63 -4.98
CA LEU A 50 8.24 -0.83 -5.09
C LEU A 50 7.78 -2.14 -4.44
N LYS A 51 8.55 -3.22 -4.61
CA LYS A 51 8.23 -4.48 -3.94
C LYS A 51 8.29 -4.34 -2.42
N HIS A 52 9.32 -3.68 -1.91
CA HIS A 52 9.46 -3.41 -0.48
C HIS A 52 8.29 -2.57 0.06
N GLU A 53 7.91 -1.50 -0.65
CA GLU A 53 6.78 -0.66 -0.25
C GLU A 53 5.46 -1.46 -0.26
N SER A 54 5.24 -2.29 -1.29
CA SER A 54 4.07 -3.17 -1.35
C SER A 54 3.99 -4.13 -0.17
N ASP A 55 5.13 -4.69 0.27
CA ASP A 55 5.17 -5.62 1.40
C ASP A 55 4.86 -4.89 2.71
N LYS A 56 5.40 -3.68 2.88
CA LYS A 56 5.11 -2.83 4.03
C LYS A 56 3.63 -2.44 4.10
N MET A 57 3.03 -2.03 2.98
CA MET A 57 1.59 -1.72 2.91
C MET A 57 0.74 -2.92 3.32
N TYR A 58 1.10 -4.13 2.86
CA TYR A 58 0.40 -5.35 3.24
C TYR A 58 0.50 -5.64 4.75
N GLU A 59 1.68 -5.48 5.35
CA GLU A 59 1.86 -5.65 6.80
C GLU A 59 1.02 -4.64 7.61
N GLU A 60 0.94 -3.39 7.14
CA GLU A 60 0.10 -2.36 7.75
C GLU A 60 -1.39 -2.70 7.64
N ASP A 61 -1.83 -3.21 6.48
CA ASP A 61 -3.21 -3.66 6.27
C ASP A 61 -3.60 -4.81 7.20
N LEU A 62 -2.70 -5.77 7.42
CA LEU A 62 -2.91 -6.86 8.37
C LEU A 62 -3.08 -6.35 9.80
N LYS A 63 -2.18 -5.46 10.25
CA LYS A 63 -2.28 -4.85 11.59
C LYS A 63 -3.58 -4.07 11.77
N ALA A 64 -3.98 -3.31 10.75
CA ALA A 64 -5.22 -2.57 10.78
C ALA A 64 -6.44 -3.50 10.82
N ALA A 65 -6.38 -4.65 10.14
CA ALA A 65 -7.44 -5.66 10.18
C ALA A 65 -7.56 -6.32 11.56
N GLU A 66 -6.43 -6.62 12.20
CA GLU A 66 -6.37 -7.15 13.56
C GLU A 66 -6.95 -6.16 14.57
N GLN A 67 -6.57 -4.88 14.49
CA GLN A 67 -7.13 -3.86 15.37
C GLN A 67 -8.65 -3.73 15.20
N ARG A 68 -9.13 -3.68 13.94
CA ARG A 68 -10.57 -3.64 13.66
C ARG A 68 -11.32 -4.88 14.17
N LYS A 69 -10.64 -6.03 14.31
CA LYS A 69 -11.22 -7.23 14.91
C LYS A 69 -11.32 -7.04 16.43
N PHE A 70 -10.24 -6.60 17.07
CA PHE A 70 -10.21 -6.32 18.50
C PHE A 70 -11.28 -5.30 18.91
N ASP A 71 -11.41 -4.19 18.18
CA ASP A 71 -12.42 -3.16 18.48
C ASP A 71 -13.86 -3.70 18.40
N ARG A 72 -14.12 -4.62 17.46
CA ARG A 72 -15.42 -5.30 17.34
C ARG A 72 -15.66 -6.25 18.50
N GLU A 73 -14.64 -6.99 18.91
CA GLU A 73 -14.69 -7.92 20.04
C GLU A 73 -14.93 -7.18 21.36
N ASP A 74 -14.25 -6.06 21.56
CA ASP A 74 -14.44 -5.17 22.72
C ASP A 74 -15.87 -4.61 22.77
N SER A 75 -16.39 -4.15 21.63
CA SER A 75 -17.78 -3.68 21.53
C SER A 75 -18.80 -4.76 21.89
N ILE A 76 -18.58 -6.01 21.47
CA ILE A 76 -19.46 -7.14 21.82
C ILE A 76 -19.39 -7.43 23.33
N ALA A 77 -18.19 -7.43 23.90
CA ALA A 77 -18.00 -7.66 25.33
C ALA A 77 -18.69 -6.56 26.17
N GLU A 78 -18.61 -5.29 25.75
CA GLU A 78 -19.30 -4.17 26.38
C GLU A 78 -20.83 -4.35 26.32
N MET A 79 -21.36 -4.75 25.16
CA MET A 79 -22.78 -5.06 25.01
C MET A 79 -23.23 -6.18 25.94
N CYS A 80 -22.50 -7.30 26.02
CA CYS A 80 -22.80 -8.39 26.95
C CYS A 80 -22.81 -7.93 28.41
N LYS A 81 -21.81 -7.13 28.80
CA LYS A 81 -21.68 -6.56 30.14
C LYS A 81 -22.86 -5.65 30.48
N SER A 82 -23.32 -4.83 29.52
CA SER A 82 -24.41 -3.86 29.74
C SER A 82 -25.74 -4.50 30.13
N VAL A 83 -25.99 -5.74 29.69
CA VAL A 83 -27.21 -6.48 29.99
C VAL A 83 -27.00 -7.61 31.02
N GLY A 84 -25.81 -7.72 31.60
CA GLY A 84 -25.46 -8.80 32.52
C GLY A 84 -25.43 -10.19 31.88
N ALA A 85 -25.26 -10.27 30.55
CA ALA A 85 -25.14 -11.53 29.82
C ALA A 85 -23.72 -12.10 29.94
N ILE A 86 -23.60 -13.41 29.70
CA ILE A 86 -22.29 -14.09 29.60
C ILE A 86 -21.52 -13.48 28.42
N ASN A 87 -20.26 -13.12 28.64
CA ASN A 87 -19.38 -12.67 27.56
C ASN A 87 -19.11 -13.84 26.59
N VAL A 88 -19.35 -13.61 25.31
CA VAL A 88 -19.27 -14.61 24.24
C VAL A 88 -18.01 -14.48 23.38
N VAL A 89 -17.11 -13.58 23.78
CA VAL A 89 -15.84 -13.28 23.12
C VAL A 89 -14.69 -13.52 24.07
#